data_AF-A0A517P941-F1
#
_entry.id   AF-A0A517P941-F1
#
_cell.length_a   1.000
_cell.length_b   1.000
_cell.length_c   1.000
_cell.angle_alpha   90.00
_cell.angle_beta   90.00
_cell.angle_gamma   90.00
#
_symmetry.space_group_name_H-M   'P 1'
#
loop_
_entity.id
_entity.type
_entity.pdbx_description
1 polymer ?
#
loop_
_entity_poly.entity_id
_entity_poly.type
_entity_poly.pdbx_seq_one_letter_code
_entity_poly.pdbx_strand_id
1 'polypeptide(L)' 'MSNLSLHSPHVASPLAASLDPIAELKLRRWAREHHVPAAERDPLWHPVVWQEMAARDRERAALAEVEARSLRRAA' A
#
# COMPACT_ATOMS: atom_id res chain seq x y z
N MET A 1 29.39 -11.82 19.12
CA MET A 1 28.11 -12.54 19.28
C MET A 1 27.05 -11.74 18.57
N SER A 2 26.70 -12.18 17.36
CA SER A 2 25.75 -11.50 16.48
C SER A 2 24.33 -11.63 17.03
N ASN A 3 23.66 -10.51 17.30
CA ASN A 3 22.22 -10.53 17.54
C ASN A 3 21.50 -10.05 16.29
N LEU A 4 21.22 -11.00 15.39
CA LEU A 4 20.25 -10.83 14.32
C LEU A 4 18.86 -10.86 14.95
N SER A 5 18.27 -9.69 15.19
CA SER A 5 16.84 -9.57 15.47
C SER A 5 16.20 -8.76 14.36
N LEU A 6 15.96 -9.44 13.24
CA LEU A 6 14.99 -9.05 12.22
C LEU A 6 13.59 -9.13 12.85
N HIS A 7 13.21 -8.10 13.60
CA HIS A 7 11.82 -7.87 13.97
C HIS A 7 11.29 -6.74 13.11
N SER A 8 10.89 -7.08 11.88
CA SER A 8 9.76 -6.39 11.26
C SER A 8 8.59 -7.36 11.23
N PRO A 9 7.77 -7.39 12.30
CA PRO A 9 6.49 -8.04 12.22
C PRO A 9 5.51 -6.99 11.69
N HIS A 10 5.32 -6.93 10.37
CA HIS A 10 3.97 -6.62 9.88
C HIS A 10 3.10 -7.86 10.15
N VAL A 11 3.02 -8.27 11.42
CA VAL A 11 2.00 -9.20 11.86
C VAL A 11 0.71 -8.44 11.67
N ALA A 12 -0.12 -8.90 10.74
CA ALA A 12 -1.51 -8.49 10.71
C ALA A 12 -2.05 -8.77 12.11
N SER A 13 -2.33 -7.70 12.87
CA SER A 13 -2.87 -7.81 14.22
C SER A 13 -4.12 -8.70 14.18
N PRO A 14 -4.34 -9.60 15.16
CA PRO A 14 -5.58 -10.38 15.23
C PRO A 14 -6.84 -9.51 15.27
N LEU A 15 -6.72 -8.21 15.60
CA LEU A 15 -7.81 -7.23 15.51
C LEU A 15 -8.17 -6.81 14.07
N ALA A 16 -7.33 -7.12 13.09
CA ALA A 16 -7.69 -7.00 11.68
C ALA A 16 -8.73 -8.06 11.24
N ALA A 17 -9.04 -9.03 12.12
CA ALA A 17 -9.83 -10.22 11.77
C ALA A 17 -11.36 -10.05 11.83
N SER A 18 -11.92 -8.85 12.01
CA SER A 18 -13.35 -8.64 11.67
C SER A 18 -13.69 -7.16 11.48
N LEU A 19 -13.10 -6.50 10.49
CA LEU A 19 -13.68 -5.25 10.03
C LEU A 19 -14.98 -5.57 9.30
N ASP A 20 -16.08 -4.90 9.67
CA ASP A 20 -17.33 -4.99 8.94
C ASP A 20 -17.09 -4.67 7.44
N PRO A 21 -17.67 -5.43 6.48
CA PRO A 21 -17.41 -5.21 5.07
C PRO A 21 -17.67 -3.78 4.58
N ILE A 22 -18.68 -3.08 5.13
CA ILE A 22 -18.96 -1.69 4.76
C ILE A 22 -17.86 -0.77 5.29
N ALA A 23 -17.40 -0.98 6.52
CA ALA A 23 -16.28 -0.23 7.08
C ALA A 23 -14.98 -0.48 6.29
N GLU A 24 -14.71 -1.72 5.87
CA GLU A 24 -13.58 -2.03 5.01
C GLU A 24 -13.66 -1.31 3.67
N LEU A 25 -14.81 -1.36 2.99
CA LEU A 25 -15.02 -0.66 1.72
C LEU A 25 -14.83 0.86 1.86
N LYS A 26 -15.28 1.45 2.96
CA LYS A 26 -15.05 2.88 3.25
C LYS A 26 -13.57 3.20 3.41
N LEU A 27 -12.82 2.39 4.16
CA LEU A 27 -11.38 2.55 4.29
C LEU A 27 -10.67 2.39 2.95
N ARG A 28 -11.05 1.37 2.17
CA ARG A 28 -10.45 1.16 0.84
C ARG A 28 -10.69 2.33 -0.09
N ARG A 29 -11.92 2.84 -0.11
CA ARG A 29 -12.28 4.04 -0.89
C ARG A 29 -11.44 5.25 -0.46
N TRP A 30 -11.40 5.54 0.84
CA TRP A 30 -10.64 6.66 1.37
C TRP A 30 -9.15 6.55 1.00
N ALA A 31 -8.55 5.37 1.17
CA ALA A 31 -7.15 5.14 0.84
C ALA A 31 -6.85 5.34 -0.66
N ARG A 32 -7.77 4.96 -1.54
CA ARG A 32 -7.64 5.19 -2.99
C ARG A 32 -7.73 6.66 -3.39
N GLU A 33 -8.61 7.41 -2.73
CA GLU A 33 -8.81 8.85 -2.93
C GLU A 33 -7.63 9.66 -2.35
N HIS A 34 -6.99 9.18 -1.26
CA HIS A 34 -5.95 9.89 -0.52
C HIS A 34 -4.62 9.13 -0.52
N HIS A 35 -4.13 8.74 -1.70
CA HIS A 35 -2.86 8.02 -1.81
C HIS A 35 -1.70 8.85 -1.26
N VAL A 36 -0.90 8.23 -0.37
CA VAL A 36 0.29 8.84 0.25
C VAL A 36 1.55 8.03 -0.12
N PRO A 37 2.67 8.68 -0.53
CA PRO A 37 3.94 8.00 -0.80
C PRO A 37 4.48 7.25 0.42
N ALA A 38 5.25 6.19 0.19
CA ALA A 38 5.74 5.29 1.26
C ALA A 38 6.46 6.01 2.42
N ALA A 39 7.18 7.10 2.13
CA ALA A 39 7.93 7.87 3.13
C ALA A 39 7.06 8.66 4.11
N GLU A 40 5.79 8.92 3.75
CA GLU A 40 4.87 9.77 4.52
C GLU A 40 3.76 8.97 5.21
N ARG A 41 3.82 7.63 5.15
CA ARG A 41 2.77 6.76 5.71
C ARG A 41 2.93 6.61 7.21
N ASP A 42 1.81 6.66 7.91
CA ASP A 42 1.77 6.37 9.33
C ASP A 42 1.82 4.83 9.55
N PRO A 43 2.79 4.30 10.31
CA PRO A 43 2.87 2.87 10.62
C PRO A 43 1.66 2.36 11.42
N LEU A 44 0.88 3.24 12.05
CA LEU A 44 -0.30 2.88 12.84
C LEU A 44 -1.59 2.81 12.02
N TRP A 45 -1.55 3.11 10.71
CA TRP A 45 -2.72 2.96 9.86
C TRP A 45 -3.24 1.53 9.82
N HIS A 46 -4.55 1.41 9.59
CA HIS A 46 -5.20 0.11 9.45
C HIS A 46 -4.58 -0.70 8.29
N PRO A 47 -4.39 -2.04 8.43
CA PRO A 47 -3.77 -2.86 7.39
C PRO A 47 -4.46 -2.76 6.02
N VAL A 48 -5.77 -2.56 5.98
CA VAL A 48 -6.54 -2.32 4.73
C VAL A 48 -6.03 -1.06 4.00
N VAL A 49 -5.74 0.01 4.73
CA VAL A 49 -5.18 1.24 4.14
C VAL A 49 -3.79 0.94 3.59
N TRP A 50 -2.93 0.26 4.35
CA TRP A 50 -1.61 -0.17 3.90
C TRP A 50 -1.65 -1.01 2.62
N GLN A 51 -2.57 -1.98 2.54
CA GLN A 51 -2.79 -2.81 1.36
C GLN A 51 -3.18 -1.98 0.13
N GLU A 52 -4.11 -1.03 0.29
CA GLU A 52 -4.51 -0.14 -0.80
C GLU A 52 -3.39 0.79 -1.23
N MET A 53 -2.61 1.33 -0.29
CA MET A 53 -1.45 2.16 -0.63
C MET A 53 -0.42 1.38 -1.47
N ALA A 54 -0.12 0.15 -1.07
CA ALA A 54 0.78 -0.74 -1.82
C ALA A 54 0.19 -1.16 -3.19
N ALA A 55 -1.13 -1.31 -3.31
CA ALA A 55 -1.79 -1.55 -4.59
C ALA A 55 -1.65 -0.31 -5.50
N ARG A 56 -1.92 0.88 -4.97
CA ARG A 56 -1.79 2.17 -5.67
C ARG A 56 -0.36 2.45 -6.14
N ASP A 57 0.65 2.06 -5.36
CA ASP A 57 2.07 2.16 -5.76
C ASP A 57 2.36 1.32 -7.00
N ARG A 58 1.89 0.06 -7.01
CA ARG A 58 2.06 -0.86 -8.15
C ARG A 58 1.34 -0.36 -9.39
N GLU A 59 0.11 0.15 -9.24
CA GLU A 59 -0.65 0.76 -10.34
C GLU A 59 0.12 1.93 -10.96
N ARG A 60 0.66 2.84 -10.13
CA ARG A 60 1.47 3.98 -10.60
C ARG A 60 2.74 3.54 -11.32
N ALA A 61 3.44 2.54 -10.78
CA ALA A 61 4.63 1.98 -11.42
C ALA A 61 4.31 1.37 -12.79
N ALA A 62 3.21 0.62 -12.90
CA ALA A 62 2.77 0.05 -14.17
C ALA A 62 2.40 1.12 -15.20
N LEU A 63 1.69 2.18 -14.78
CA LEU A 63 1.36 3.31 -15.66
C LEU A 63 2.61 4.03 -16.17
N ALA A 64 3.58 4.30 -15.30
CA ALA A 64 4.85 4.92 -15.67
C ALA A 64 5.64 4.04 -16.67
N GLU A 65 5.59 2.72 -16.52
CA GLU A 65 6.22 1.81 -17.47
C GLU A 65 5.57 1.88 -18.87
N VAL A 66 4.23 1.89 -18.92
CA VAL A 66 3.46 2.00 -20.17
C VAL A 66 3.75 3.34 -20.86
N GLU A 67 3.82 4.42 -20.11
CA GLU A 67 4.17 5.75 -20.62
C GLU A 67 5.60 5.76 -21.18
N ALA A 68 6.59 5.27 -20.43
CA ALA A 68 7.97 5.19 -20.90
C ALA A 68 8.10 4.33 -22.17
N ARG A 69 7.33 3.24 -22.26
CA ARG A 69 7.27 2.39 -23.46
C ARG A 69 6.69 3.12 -24.66
N SER A 70 5.64 3.92 -24.44
CA SER A 70 5.01 4.73 -25.49
C SER A 70 5.97 5.79 -26.04
N LEU A 71 6.69 6.49 -25.16
CA LEU A 71 7.69 7.50 -25.54
C LEU A 71 8.83 6.89 -26.36
N ARG A 72 9.35 5.71 -25.98
CA ARG A 72 10.38 5.00 -26.75
C ARG A 72 9.95 4.57 -28.14
N ARG A 73 8.63 4.37 -28.36
CA ARG A 73 8.09 4.00 -29.67
C ARG A 73 7.87 5.20 -30.60
N ALA A 74 7.78 6.41 -30.03
CA ALA A 74 7.50 7.64 -30.76
C ALA A 74 8.77 8.42 -31.16
N ALA A 75 9.93 8.05 -30.62
CA ALA A 75 11.25 8.57 -30.97
C ALA A 75 11.95 7.67 -32.00
#